data_AF-A0A059DDB6-F1
#
_entry.id   AF-A0A059DDB6-F1
#
_cell.length_a   1.000
_cell.length_b   1.000
_cell.length_c   1.000
_cell.angle_alpha   90.00
_cell.angle_beta   90.00
_cell.angle_gamma   90.00
#
_symmetry.space_group_name_H-M   'P 1'
#
loop_
_entity.id
_entity.type
_entity.pdbx_description
1 polymer ?
#
loop_
_entity_poly.entity_id
_entity_poly.type
_entity_poly.pdbx_seq_one_letter_code
_entity_poly.pdbx_strand_id
1 'polypeptide(L)'
;MAYGELVFIPTPGMGHLVSMVEMAKLLVHHDPQLSETVLIIKFLLDSDFNSRLVGFLLDMFCTTVTELADEVGVPSYVFFTSSAAFLGLMLHLQLLQDEQRLDITEFKDSATELDFPSFEKPLPAKVLCSVVLMKKSVRTFLEHAKMMRGTGGNVINTFDELETHAVASFAGLWPPAVYPVGPILNLKGYIKGTIVHFLRDNHKV
;
A
#
# COMPACT_ATOMS: atom_id res chain seq x y z
N MET A 1 -31.82 -6.19 4.64
CA MET A 1 -30.71 -5.34 4.16
C MET A 1 -29.54 -6.28 3.89
N ALA A 2 -28.92 -6.21 2.73
CA ALA A 2 -27.82 -7.12 2.38
C ALA A 2 -26.51 -6.54 2.92
N TYR A 3 -25.79 -7.31 3.74
CA TYR A 3 -24.47 -6.92 4.25
C TYR A 3 -23.39 -7.24 3.20
N GLY A 4 -22.45 -6.32 3.01
CA GLY A 4 -21.30 -6.49 2.13
C GLY A 4 -20.07 -6.89 2.93
N GLU A 5 -19.32 -7.87 2.44
CA GLU A 5 -18.05 -8.30 3.04
C GLU A 5 -16.85 -7.80 2.24
N LEU A 6 -15.90 -7.16 2.92
CA LEU A 6 -14.62 -6.74 2.37
C LEU A 6 -13.51 -7.58 3.00
N VAL A 7 -12.71 -8.26 2.18
CA VAL A 7 -11.64 -9.15 2.65
C VAL A 7 -10.30 -8.42 2.63
N PHE A 8 -9.62 -8.40 3.78
CA PHE A 8 -8.30 -7.80 3.95
C PHE A 8 -7.21 -8.87 3.92
N ILE A 9 -6.17 -8.69 3.09
CA ILE A 9 -5.06 -9.65 2.95
C ILE A 9 -3.72 -8.96 3.24
N PRO A 10 -3.21 -9.03 4.49
CA PRO A 10 -1.96 -8.40 4.87
C PRO A 10 -0.73 -9.27 4.61
N THR A 11 0.38 -8.64 4.26
CA THR A 11 1.71 -9.27 4.31
C THR A 11 2.16 -9.42 5.77
N PRO A 12 2.80 -10.54 6.16
CA PRO A 12 3.36 -10.70 7.49
C PRO A 12 4.38 -9.60 7.82
N GLY A 13 4.11 -8.82 8.88
CA GLY A 13 5.00 -7.76 9.34
C GLY A 13 4.22 -6.70 10.12
N MET A 14 4.77 -6.22 11.23
CA MET A 14 4.04 -5.32 12.14
C MET A 14 3.55 -4.04 11.45
N GLY A 15 4.35 -3.43 10.57
CA GLY A 15 3.97 -2.20 9.85
C GLY A 15 2.79 -2.41 8.89
N HIS A 16 2.75 -3.56 8.22
CA HIS A 16 1.68 -3.93 7.30
C HIS A 16 0.39 -4.28 8.06
N LEU A 17 0.52 -5.18 9.05
CA LEU A 17 -0.62 -5.66 9.84
C LEU A 17 -1.30 -4.55 10.62
N VAL A 18 -0.55 -3.73 11.37
CA VAL A 18 -1.13 -2.66 12.19
C VAL A 18 -1.88 -1.66 11.30
N SER A 19 -1.25 -1.22 10.21
CA SER A 19 -1.87 -0.24 9.31
C SER A 19 -3.15 -0.76 8.66
N MET A 20 -3.16 -2.03 8.21
CA MET A 20 -4.37 -2.64 7.63
C MET A 20 -5.46 -2.88 8.65
N VAL A 21 -5.12 -3.27 9.89
CA VAL A 21 -6.10 -3.43 10.97
C VAL A 21 -6.74 -2.09 11.33
N GLU A 22 -5.96 -1.01 11.43
CA GLU A 22 -6.53 0.31 11.69
C GLU A 22 -7.37 0.82 10.51
N MET A 23 -6.98 0.53 9.26
CA MET A 23 -7.82 0.80 8.09
C MET A 23 -9.16 0.06 8.17
N ALA A 24 -9.13 -1.25 8.47
CA ALA A 24 -10.34 -2.05 8.59
C ALA A 24 -11.32 -1.43 9.61
N LYS A 25 -10.82 -1.11 10.81
CA LYS A 25 -11.59 -0.45 11.88
C LYS A 25 -12.23 0.85 11.43
N LEU A 26 -11.52 1.67 10.66
CA LEU A 26 -12.05 2.92 10.14
C LEU A 26 -13.20 2.67 9.16
N LEU A 27 -13.07 1.69 8.27
CA LEU A 27 -14.09 1.40 7.26
C LEU A 27 -15.42 0.94 7.88
N VAL A 28 -15.38 0.05 8.88
CA VAL A 28 -16.61 -0.39 9.57
C VAL A 28 -17.18 0.68 10.48
N HIS A 29 -16.33 1.53 11.06
CA HIS A 29 -16.82 2.67 11.81
C HIS A 29 -17.58 3.66 10.92
N HIS A 30 -17.13 3.87 9.68
CA HIS A 30 -17.74 4.78 8.74
C HIS A 30 -18.98 4.20 8.03
N ASP A 31 -19.01 2.91 7.73
CA ASP A 31 -20.16 2.23 7.13
C ASP A 31 -20.57 0.98 7.95
N PRO A 32 -21.58 1.11 8.84
CA PRO A 32 -22.08 0.00 9.63
C PRO A 32 -22.72 -1.14 8.82
N GLN A 33 -22.95 -0.97 7.51
CA GLN A 33 -23.42 -2.05 6.62
C GLN A 33 -22.28 -2.95 6.12
N LEU A 34 -21.03 -2.55 6.36
CA LEU A 34 -19.85 -3.40 6.17
C LEU A 34 -19.61 -4.22 7.43
N SER A 35 -19.42 -5.52 7.27
CA SER A 35 -18.92 -6.40 8.34
C SER A 35 -17.42 -6.63 8.16
N GLU A 36 -16.65 -6.46 9.24
CA GLU A 36 -15.20 -6.67 9.24
C GLU A 36 -14.87 -8.17 9.35
N THR A 37 -14.36 -8.75 8.26
CA THR A 37 -13.57 -9.97 8.33
C THR A 37 -12.12 -9.61 8.04
N VAL A 38 -11.35 -9.28 9.08
CA VAL A 38 -9.88 -9.19 8.97
C VAL A 38 -9.33 -10.61 8.86
N LEU A 39 -9.09 -11.05 7.63
CA LEU A 39 -8.55 -12.38 7.35
C LEU A 39 -7.05 -12.43 7.64
N ILE A 40 -6.69 -12.78 8.86
CA ILE A 40 -5.38 -13.35 9.17
C ILE A 40 -5.40 -14.79 8.66
N ILE A 41 -5.10 -14.97 7.37
CA ILE A 41 -4.85 -16.24 6.66
C ILE A 41 -5.46 -17.46 7.38
N LYS A 42 -6.78 -17.62 7.27
CA LYS A 42 -7.39 -18.93 7.45
C LYS A 42 -8.43 -19.11 6.35
N PHE A 43 -7.93 -19.70 5.26
CA PHE A 43 -8.63 -20.41 4.19
C PHE A 43 -10.11 -20.04 3.97
N LEU A 44 -10.37 -19.42 2.82
CA LEU A 44 -11.68 -19.04 2.26
C LEU A 44 -12.64 -20.22 1.99
N LEU A 45 -12.45 -21.40 2.59
CA LEU A 45 -13.19 -22.61 2.22
C LEU A 45 -14.25 -23.07 3.23
N ASP A 46 -14.44 -22.37 4.36
CA ASP A 46 -15.30 -22.91 5.44
C ASP A 46 -16.32 -21.94 6.04
N SER A 47 -16.47 -20.73 5.50
CA SER A 47 -17.41 -19.76 6.09
C SER A 47 -18.74 -19.72 5.33
N ASP A 48 -19.80 -20.05 6.06
CA ASP A 48 -21.21 -19.87 5.67
C ASP A 48 -21.54 -18.37 5.69
N PHE A 49 -21.05 -17.63 4.68
CA PHE A 49 -21.27 -16.19 4.59
C PHE A 49 -22.70 -15.93 4.09
N ASN A 50 -23.58 -15.51 5.00
CA ASN A 50 -24.89 -14.93 4.67
C ASN A 50 -24.77 -13.52 4.03
N SER A 51 -23.55 -13.08 3.73
CA SER A 51 -23.16 -11.77 3.17
C SER A 51 -22.56 -11.92 1.77
N ARG A 52 -22.72 -10.91 0.93
CA ARG A 52 -22.13 -10.87 -0.42
C ARG A 52 -20.71 -10.31 -0.32
N LEU A 53 -19.71 -11.03 -0.83
CA LEU A 53 -18.36 -10.49 -1.02
C LEU A 53 -18.40 -9.31 -2.01
N VAL A 54 -17.94 -8.14 -1.56
CA VAL A 54 -17.98 -6.90 -2.35
C VAL A 54 -16.61 -6.39 -2.78
N GLY A 55 -15.51 -6.90 -2.22
CA GLY A 55 -14.16 -6.50 -2.62
C GLY A 55 -13.04 -7.21 -1.87
N PHE A 56 -11.82 -7.00 -2.36
CA PHE A 56 -10.57 -7.29 -1.66
C PHE A 56 -9.76 -6.02 -1.41
N LEU A 57 -9.19 -5.88 -0.22
CA LEU A 57 -8.14 -4.91 0.07
C LEU A 57 -6.83 -5.66 0.37
N LEU A 58 -5.92 -5.61 -0.59
CA LEU A 58 -4.67 -6.37 -0.62
C LEU A 58 -3.50 -5.53 -0.14
N ASP A 59 -2.58 -6.07 0.65
CA ASP A 59 -1.29 -5.42 0.85
C ASP A 59 -0.50 -5.33 -0.47
N MET A 60 0.43 -4.36 -0.57
CA MET A 60 1.26 -4.16 -1.76
C MET A 60 2.09 -5.38 -2.20
N PHE A 61 2.35 -6.35 -1.32
CA PHE A 61 3.01 -7.62 -1.68
C PHE A 61 2.03 -8.80 -1.87
N CYS A 62 0.73 -8.57 -1.76
CA CYS A 62 -0.32 -9.58 -1.93
C CYS A 62 -1.08 -9.42 -3.25
N THR A 63 -0.53 -8.70 -4.23
CA THR A 63 -1.22 -8.45 -5.51
C THR A 63 -1.43 -9.71 -6.34
N THR A 64 -0.79 -10.84 -6.05
CA THR A 64 -1.06 -12.11 -6.75
C THR A 64 -2.50 -12.58 -6.56
N VAL A 65 -3.21 -12.09 -5.54
CA VAL A 65 -4.63 -12.39 -5.31
C VAL A 65 -5.54 -11.64 -6.29
N THR A 66 -5.05 -10.66 -7.07
CA THR A 66 -5.87 -9.96 -8.06
C THR A 66 -6.41 -10.91 -9.12
N GLU A 67 -5.61 -11.90 -9.56
CA GLU A 67 -6.04 -12.91 -10.53
C GLU A 67 -7.23 -13.73 -10.00
N LEU A 68 -7.17 -14.12 -8.72
CA LEU A 68 -8.27 -14.81 -8.05
C LEU A 68 -9.51 -13.91 -7.94
N ALA A 69 -9.32 -12.62 -7.62
CA ALA A 69 -10.42 -11.66 -7.51
C ALA A 69 -11.14 -11.49 -8.86
N ASP A 70 -10.38 -11.45 -9.96
CA ASP A 70 -10.91 -11.39 -11.32
C ASP A 70 -11.70 -12.66 -11.68
N GLU A 71 -11.19 -13.85 -11.32
CA GLU A 71 -11.88 -15.13 -11.54
C GLU A 71 -13.25 -15.20 -10.85
N VAL A 72 -13.36 -14.63 -9.64
CA VAL A 72 -14.62 -14.59 -8.89
C VAL A 72 -15.47 -13.35 -9.18
N GLY A 73 -15.02 -12.47 -10.07
CA GLY A 73 -15.75 -11.26 -10.50
C GLY A 73 -15.90 -10.20 -9.40
N VAL A 74 -14.95 -10.12 -8.48
CA VAL A 74 -14.96 -9.20 -7.33
C VAL A 74 -13.83 -8.18 -7.48
N PRO A 75 -14.08 -6.88 -7.25
CA PRO A 75 -13.03 -5.87 -7.38
C PRO A 75 -11.92 -6.04 -6.33
N SER A 76 -10.70 -5.72 -6.73
CA SER A 76 -9.54 -5.67 -5.83
C SER A 76 -8.96 -4.26 -5.76
N TYR A 77 -8.53 -3.87 -4.56
CA TYR A 77 -7.84 -2.63 -4.26
C TYR A 77 -6.54 -2.97 -3.52
N VAL A 78 -5.51 -2.14 -3.68
CA VAL A 78 -4.24 -2.34 -2.96
C VAL A 78 -4.09 -1.27 -1.89
N PHE A 79 -3.90 -1.70 -0.65
CA PHE A 79 -3.45 -0.85 0.44
C PHE A 79 -1.93 -0.76 0.41
N PHE A 80 -1.43 0.38 -0.07
CA PHE A 80 -0.01 0.67 -0.16
C PHE A 80 0.49 1.19 1.18
N THR A 81 1.25 0.36 1.89
CA THR A 81 1.72 0.60 3.26
C THR A 81 2.96 1.49 3.34
N SER A 82 3.37 2.06 2.21
CA SER A 82 4.44 3.05 2.08
C SER A 82 3.88 4.38 1.52
N SER A 83 4.73 5.29 1.07
CA SER A 83 4.34 6.62 0.64
C SER A 83 3.84 6.67 -0.82
N ALA A 84 3.09 7.70 -1.18
CA ALA A 84 2.69 7.96 -2.57
C ALA A 84 3.92 8.17 -3.48
N ALA A 85 4.95 8.86 -2.98
CA ALA A 85 6.20 9.04 -3.71
C ALA A 85 6.86 7.70 -4.09
N PHE A 86 6.89 6.75 -3.15
CA PHE A 86 7.47 5.43 -3.38
C PHE A 86 6.64 4.57 -4.36
N LEU A 87 5.30 4.65 -4.30
CA LEU A 87 4.44 4.02 -5.31
C LEU A 87 4.78 4.53 -6.72
N GLY A 88 4.91 5.85 -6.87
CA GLY A 88 5.23 6.48 -8.16
C GLY A 88 6.60 6.04 -8.68
N LEU A 89 7.61 5.93 -7.81
CA LEU A 89 8.90 5.36 -8.15
C LEU A 89 8.77 3.92 -8.64
N MET A 90 8.04 3.05 -7.94
CA MET A 90 7.86 1.64 -8.35
C MET A 90 7.19 1.52 -9.72
N LEU A 91 6.12 2.29 -9.94
CA LEU A 91 5.39 2.32 -11.21
C LEU A 91 6.25 2.87 -12.35
N HIS A 92 7.10 3.85 -12.07
CA HIS A 92 8.02 4.41 -13.05
C HIS A 92 9.17 3.45 -13.40
N LEU A 93 9.77 2.78 -12.41
CA LEU A 93 10.78 1.75 -12.67
C LEU A 93 10.23 0.60 -13.52
N GLN A 94 8.98 0.19 -13.27
CA GLN A 94 8.28 -0.80 -14.09
C GLN A 94 8.06 -0.30 -15.53
N LEU A 95 7.71 0.97 -15.71
CA LEU A 95 7.59 1.59 -17.04
C LEU A 95 8.92 1.60 -17.79
N LEU A 96 10.02 2.01 -17.14
CA LEU A 96 11.36 2.02 -17.72
C LEU A 96 11.80 0.63 -18.19
N GLN A 97 11.50 -0.41 -17.39
CA GLN A 97 11.84 -1.77 -17.78
C GLN A 97 10.97 -2.29 -18.94
N ASP A 98 9.66 -2.07 -18.89
CA ASP A 98 8.72 -2.68 -19.86
C ASP A 98 8.72 -1.93 -21.21
N GLU A 99 8.76 -0.59 -21.20
CA GLU A 99 8.67 0.23 -22.41
C GLU A 99 10.04 0.62 -22.97
N GLN A 100 10.98 0.98 -22.09
CA GLN A 100 12.33 1.43 -22.52
C GLN A 100 13.36 0.30 -22.53
N ARG A 101 12.99 -0.90 -22.06
CA ARG A 101 13.83 -2.11 -22.02
C ARG A 101 15.15 -1.91 -21.26
N LEU A 102 15.15 -1.02 -20.26
CA LEU A 102 16.31 -0.77 -19.40
C LEU A 102 16.41 -1.84 -18.31
N ASP A 103 17.61 -2.40 -18.10
CA ASP A 103 17.88 -3.24 -16.93
C ASP A 103 18.07 -2.34 -15.72
N ILE A 104 17.00 -2.16 -14.94
CA ILE A 104 17.03 -1.26 -13.79
C ILE A 104 18.01 -1.72 -12.69
N THR A 105 18.50 -2.96 -12.73
CA THR A 105 19.50 -3.43 -11.77
C THR A 105 20.88 -2.82 -12.01
N GLU A 106 21.14 -2.28 -13.21
CA GLU A 106 22.36 -1.54 -13.53
C GLU A 106 22.45 -0.20 -12.81
N PHE A 107 21.31 0.35 -12.36
CA PHE A 107 21.29 1.57 -11.57
C PHE A 107 21.79 1.36 -10.14
N LYS A 108 21.90 0.11 -9.67
CA LYS A 108 22.37 -0.17 -8.32
C LYS A 108 23.77 0.41 -8.12
N ASP A 109 23.92 1.21 -7.06
CA ASP A 109 25.16 1.90 -6.68
C ASP A 109 25.66 2.93 -7.73
N SER A 110 24.89 3.20 -8.78
CA SER A 110 25.20 4.22 -9.79
C SER A 110 24.96 5.63 -9.24
N ALA A 111 25.74 6.59 -9.73
CA ALA A 111 25.54 8.02 -9.52
C ALA A 111 24.56 8.64 -10.55
N THR A 112 23.96 7.82 -11.43
CA THR A 112 22.95 8.27 -12.39
C THR A 112 21.80 8.95 -11.65
N GLU A 113 21.49 10.18 -12.04
CA GLU A 113 20.29 10.89 -11.59
C GLU A 113 19.10 10.39 -12.41
N LEU A 114 18.07 9.91 -11.72
CA LEU A 114 16.84 9.40 -12.30
C LEU A 114 15.70 10.37 -11.99
N ASP A 115 14.99 10.78 -13.03
CA ASP A 115 13.81 11.61 -12.90
C ASP A 115 12.58 10.72 -12.65
N PHE A 116 11.85 11.01 -11.59
CA PHE A 116 10.65 10.28 -11.19
C PHE A 116 9.49 11.27 -11.11
N PRO A 117 8.37 11.04 -11.82
CA PRO A 117 7.22 11.95 -11.79
C PRO A 117 6.69 12.25 -10.38
N SER A 118 6.90 11.34 -9.42
CA SER A 118 6.44 11.47 -8.04
C SER A 118 7.43 12.19 -7.11
N PHE A 119 8.55 12.69 -7.61
CA PHE A 119 9.56 13.43 -6.85
C PHE A 119 9.84 14.79 -7.50
N GLU A 120 9.92 15.84 -6.66
CA GLU A 120 10.18 17.21 -7.16
C GLU A 120 11.57 17.38 -7.80
N LYS A 121 12.51 16.52 -7.44
CA LYS A 121 13.89 16.57 -7.89
C LYS A 121 14.33 15.17 -8.33
N PRO A 122 15.19 15.08 -9.35
CA PRO A 122 15.85 13.83 -9.69
C PRO A 122 16.56 13.23 -8.47
N LEU A 123 16.57 11.91 -8.42
CA LEU A 123 17.21 11.15 -7.36
C LEU A 123 18.44 10.41 -7.90
N PRO A 124 19.58 10.48 -7.19
CA PRO A 124 20.70 9.61 -7.50
C PRO A 124 20.28 8.14 -7.29
N ALA A 125 20.55 7.26 -8.25
CA ALA A 125 20.15 5.85 -8.15
C ALA A 125 20.66 5.15 -6.87
N LYS A 126 21.84 5.53 -6.38
CA LYS A 126 22.41 5.06 -5.10
C LYS A 126 21.57 5.38 -3.86
N VAL A 127 20.62 6.33 -3.89
CA VAL A 127 19.74 6.64 -2.75
C VAL A 127 18.42 5.88 -2.78
N LEU A 128 18.12 5.19 -3.89
CA LEU A 128 16.92 4.38 -4.00
C LEU A 128 16.99 3.19 -3.04
N CYS A 129 15.83 2.72 -2.60
CA CYS A 129 15.77 1.55 -1.73
C CYS A 129 16.43 0.36 -2.44
N SER A 130 17.54 -0.15 -1.90
CA SER A 130 18.36 -1.16 -2.60
C SER A 130 17.56 -2.40 -3.00
N VAL A 131 16.52 -2.75 -2.23
CA VAL A 131 15.61 -3.88 -2.51
C VAL A 131 14.89 -3.76 -3.85
N VAL A 132 14.63 -2.54 -4.36
CA VAL A 132 13.99 -2.35 -5.67
C VAL A 132 14.98 -2.45 -6.84
N LEU A 133 16.30 -2.42 -6.59
CA LEU A 133 17.35 -2.56 -7.62
C LEU A 133 18.11 -3.90 -7.53
N MET A 134 17.90 -4.68 -6.48
CA MET A 134 18.59 -5.96 -6.28
C MET A 134 18.06 -7.04 -7.23
N LYS A 135 18.95 -7.68 -7.98
CA LYS A 135 18.61 -8.78 -8.93
C LYS A 135 17.69 -9.88 -8.35
N LYS A 136 17.80 -10.16 -7.05
CA LYS A 136 17.00 -11.19 -6.37
C LYS A 136 15.55 -10.77 -6.09
N SER A 137 15.27 -9.48 -5.97
CA SER A 137 13.97 -8.94 -5.51
C SER A 137 13.30 -8.01 -6.53
N VAL A 138 14.09 -7.36 -7.40
CA VAL A 138 13.63 -6.43 -8.43
C VAL A 138 12.44 -6.97 -9.21
N ARG A 139 12.51 -8.23 -9.67
CA ARG A 139 11.46 -8.86 -10.46
C ARG A 139 10.13 -8.86 -9.71
N THR A 140 10.14 -9.29 -8.45
CA THR A 140 8.94 -9.33 -7.60
C THR A 140 8.34 -7.95 -7.38
N PHE A 141 9.16 -6.93 -7.13
CA PHE A 141 8.66 -5.54 -6.98
C PHE A 141 8.01 -5.03 -8.27
N LEU A 142 8.61 -5.30 -9.42
CA LEU A 142 8.05 -4.89 -10.71
C LEU A 142 6.78 -5.66 -11.09
N GLU A 143 6.72 -6.95 -10.75
CA GLU A 143 5.50 -7.77 -10.90
C GLU A 143 4.35 -7.19 -10.06
N HIS A 144 4.59 -6.86 -8.79
CA HIS A 144 3.60 -6.18 -7.96
C HIS A 144 3.20 -4.81 -8.54
N ALA A 145 4.17 -4.01 -9.00
CA ALA A 145 3.90 -2.72 -9.65
C ALA A 145 3.01 -2.86 -10.88
N LYS A 146 3.26 -3.89 -11.70
CA LYS A 146 2.46 -4.20 -12.87
C LYS A 146 1.05 -4.66 -12.51
N MET A 147 0.90 -5.55 -11.52
CA MET A 147 -0.41 -6.02 -11.05
C MET A 147 -1.22 -4.89 -10.42
N MET A 148 -0.58 -3.98 -9.66
CA MET A 148 -1.23 -2.81 -9.10
C MET A 148 -1.98 -2.03 -10.17
N ARG A 149 -1.42 -1.88 -11.39
CA ARG A 149 -2.06 -1.17 -12.51
C ARG A 149 -3.40 -1.75 -12.97
N GLY A 150 -3.66 -3.03 -12.71
CA GLY A 150 -4.93 -3.68 -13.04
C GLY A 150 -6.02 -3.56 -11.97
N THR A 151 -5.69 -3.03 -10.79
CA THR A 151 -6.63 -2.95 -9.65
C THR A 151 -7.63 -1.81 -9.79
N GLY A 152 -8.69 -1.84 -8.97
CA GLY A 152 -9.66 -0.74 -8.85
C GLY A 152 -9.08 0.53 -8.22
N GLY A 153 -7.88 0.46 -7.63
CA GLY A 153 -7.18 1.60 -7.06
C GLY A 153 -6.17 1.24 -5.98
N ASN A 154 -5.26 2.19 -5.72
CA ASN A 154 -4.29 2.12 -4.63
C ASN A 154 -4.70 3.07 -3.50
N VAL A 155 -4.97 2.50 -2.33
CA VAL A 155 -5.27 3.22 -1.10
C VAL A 155 -3.98 3.45 -0.33
N ILE A 156 -3.68 4.69 0.02
CA ILE A 156 -2.41 5.06 0.65
C ILE A 156 -2.70 5.81 1.96
N ASN A 157 -2.03 5.41 3.03
CA ASN A 157 -2.11 6.11 4.32
C ASN A 157 -1.27 7.40 4.31
N THR A 158 -1.72 8.37 3.52
CA THR A 158 -1.13 9.71 3.35
C THR A 158 -2.23 10.74 3.13
N PHE A 159 -1.87 12.03 3.10
CA PHE A 159 -2.78 13.14 2.84
C PHE A 159 -2.11 14.19 1.94
N ASP A 160 -2.94 14.99 1.27
CA ASP A 160 -2.48 15.88 0.18
C ASP A 160 -1.43 16.88 0.65
N GLU A 161 -1.55 17.44 1.86
CA GLU A 161 -0.58 18.41 2.39
C GLU A 161 0.79 17.78 2.73
N LEU A 162 0.86 16.47 2.96
CA LEU A 162 2.12 15.77 3.24
C LEU A 162 2.87 15.41 1.95
N GLU A 163 2.15 14.96 0.93
CA GLU A 163 2.72 14.42 -0.31
C GLU A 163 2.16 15.12 -1.56
N THR A 164 1.99 16.44 -1.51
CA THR A 164 1.28 17.22 -2.54
C THR A 164 1.77 16.93 -3.95
N HIS A 165 3.09 16.97 -4.16
CA HIS A 165 3.68 16.72 -5.47
C HIS A 165 3.48 15.26 -5.92
N ALA A 166 3.72 14.30 -5.03
CA ALA A 166 3.59 12.89 -5.37
C ALA A 166 2.14 12.50 -5.68
N VAL A 167 1.17 12.95 -4.86
CA VAL A 167 -0.26 12.71 -5.12
C VAL A 167 -0.68 13.35 -6.43
N ALA A 168 -0.30 14.61 -6.67
CA ALA A 168 -0.61 15.30 -7.92
C ALA A 168 0.00 14.63 -9.15
N SER A 169 1.15 13.95 -9.02
CA SER A 169 1.79 13.23 -10.13
C SER A 169 0.92 12.09 -10.70
N PHE A 170 -0.05 11.59 -9.93
CA PHE A 170 -1.00 10.57 -10.38
C PHE A 170 -2.23 11.14 -11.10
N ALA A 171 -2.46 12.46 -11.05
CA ALA A 171 -3.60 13.09 -11.69
C ALA A 171 -3.49 12.97 -13.22
N GLY A 172 -4.44 12.28 -13.85
CA GLY A 172 -4.48 12.09 -15.30
C GLY A 172 -3.59 10.96 -15.83
N LEU A 173 -2.94 10.18 -14.95
CA LEU A 173 -2.32 8.91 -15.34
C LEU A 173 -3.40 7.82 -15.50
N TRP A 174 -3.17 6.90 -16.45
CA TRP A 174 -3.99 5.71 -16.68
C TRP A 174 -4.15 4.91 -15.36
N PRO A 175 -5.28 4.20 -15.13
CA PRO A 175 -5.54 3.42 -13.92
C PRO A 175 -4.31 2.68 -13.34
N PRO A 176 -4.25 2.64 -11.99
CA PRO A 176 -5.37 2.80 -11.05
C PRO A 176 -5.43 4.20 -10.44
N ALA A 177 -6.61 4.58 -9.95
CA ALA A 177 -6.74 5.75 -9.09
C ALA A 177 -5.91 5.59 -7.82
N VAL A 178 -5.41 6.70 -7.27
CA VAL A 178 -4.73 6.76 -5.98
C VAL A 178 -5.63 7.48 -4.98
N TYR A 179 -5.85 6.85 -3.82
CA TYR A 179 -6.71 7.35 -2.76
C TYR A 179 -5.87 7.66 -1.51
N PRO A 180 -5.50 8.94 -1.28
CA PRO A 180 -4.90 9.36 -0.01
C PRO A 180 -5.99 9.40 1.07
N VAL A 181 -5.89 8.52 2.06
CA VAL A 181 -6.93 8.32 3.10
C VAL A 181 -6.38 8.48 4.53
N GLY A 182 -5.16 8.99 4.64
CA GLY A 182 -4.47 9.17 5.90
C GLY A 182 -4.70 10.55 6.54
N PRO A 183 -4.08 10.78 7.71
CA PRO A 183 -3.38 9.77 8.50
C PRO A 183 -4.36 8.86 9.24
N ILE A 184 -4.17 7.55 9.13
CA ILE A 184 -4.89 6.54 9.90
C ILE A 184 -4.25 6.49 11.29
N LEU A 185 -5.00 6.92 12.31
CA LEU A 185 -4.50 7.06 13.67
C LEU A 185 -5.06 5.98 14.59
N ASN A 186 -4.18 5.34 15.36
CA ASN A 186 -4.58 4.51 16.49
C ASN A 186 -4.77 5.38 17.74
N LEU A 187 -5.96 5.96 17.90
CA LEU A 187 -6.28 6.86 19.02
C LEU A 187 -6.41 6.14 20.38
N LYS A 188 -6.31 4.80 20.42
CA LYS A 188 -6.41 3.98 21.65
C LYS A 188 -5.08 3.35 22.07
N GLY A 189 -3.96 3.81 21.53
CA GLY A 189 -2.63 3.25 21.81
C GLY A 189 -2.32 3.18 23.32
N TYR A 190 -2.06 1.96 23.82
CA TYR A 190 -1.49 1.74 25.14
C TYR A 190 -0.07 2.33 25.16
N ILE A 191 0.08 3.57 25.62
CA ILE A 191 1.39 4.07 26.00
C ILE A 191 1.79 3.29 27.26
N LYS A 192 2.84 2.46 27.19
CA LYS A 192 3.47 1.94 28.41
C LYS A 192 3.83 3.16 29.26
N GLY A 193 3.21 3.26 30.45
CA GLY A 193 3.36 4.41 31.35
C GLY A 193 4.81 4.79 31.67
N THR A 194 5.77 3.90 31.39
CA THR A 194 7.22 4.10 31.47
C THR A 194 7.76 5.24 30.59
N ILE A 195 7.29 5.41 29.34
CA ILE A 195 7.77 6.52 28.48
C ILE A 195 7.18 7.85 28.91
N VAL A 196 5.90 7.87 29.32
CA VAL A 196 5.25 9.08 29.85
C VAL A 196 5.94 9.53 31.14
N HIS A 197 6.29 8.60 32.04
CA HIS A 197 7.06 8.92 33.23
C HIS A 197 8.46 9.42 32.88
N PHE A 198 9.20 8.75 31.99
CA PHE A 198 10.51 9.22 31.56
C PHE A 198 10.49 10.64 30.97
N LEU A 199 9.53 10.95 30.10
CA LEU A 199 9.42 12.28 29.50
C LEU A 199 9.00 13.34 30.54
N ARG A 200 8.14 12.98 31.50
CA ARG A 200 7.74 13.87 32.60
C ARG A 200 8.87 14.11 33.61
N ASP A 201 9.72 13.12 33.84
CA ASP A 201 10.84 13.22 34.79
C ASP A 201 12.04 13.98 34.20
N ASN A 202 12.20 13.98 32.86
CA ASN A 202 13.31 14.66 32.17
C ASN A 202 12.95 16.04 31.61
N HIS A 203 11.66 16.39 31.55
CA HIS A 203 11.21 17.75 31.31
C HIS A 203 10.43 18.23 32.53
N LYS A 204 11.07 19.07 33.36
CA LYS A 204 10.38 19.80 34.43
C LYS A 204 9.26 20.65 33.81
N VAL A 205 8.03 20.13 33.84
CA VAL A 205 6.79 20.91 33.83
C VAL A 205 6.28 20.95 35.25
#